data_AF-A0A1M6BD81-F1
#
_entry.id   AF-A0A1M6BD81-F1
#
_cell.length_a   1.000
_cell.length_b   1.000
_cell.length_c   1.000
_cell.angle_alpha   90.00
_cell.angle_beta   90.00
_cell.angle_gamma   90.00
#
_symmetry.space_group_name_H-M   'P 1'
#
loop_
_entity.id
_entity.type
_entity.pdbx_description
1 polymer ?
#
loop_
_entity_poly.entity_id
_entity_poly.type
_entity_poly.pdbx_seq_one_letter_code
_entity_poly.pdbx_strand_id
1 'polypeptide(L)'
;MLRRITRFLFFSGILIFLFTSCSPKKESDMTWSNDSTESNEGYPDIVVNSPITLSNNDLFNINGKHQYLRLKMVKGKYYENWNPGAYMGTLWEGYFIIELADDHGNTIAVTDLSKSFEEPLIFNSPFEIQFDDYNNDGDIDFTIGQYATSNGTDYKLFTLRKEGNVEELVIRDYPTLFISDESGHYSTKLKKADDISFKRQYYDNSTGKHIEDIFRWDGEEFVKVESYEVKDRM
;
A
#
# COMPACT_ATOMS: atom_id res chain seq x y z
N MET A 1 5.37 -63.17 -26.83
CA MET A 1 6.75 -63.16 -27.37
C MET A 1 7.70 -62.86 -26.21
N LEU A 2 8.57 -63.84 -25.88
CA LEU A 2 9.88 -63.78 -25.18
C LEU A 2 10.25 -62.52 -24.35
N ARG A 3 10.37 -62.57 -23.01
CA ARG A 3 11.50 -63.03 -22.13
C ARG A 3 12.82 -62.24 -22.19
N ARG A 4 13.25 -61.67 -21.04
CA ARG A 4 14.55 -61.78 -20.30
C ARG A 4 14.79 -60.52 -19.44
N ILE A 5 14.92 -60.54 -18.10
CA ILE A 5 15.96 -61.07 -17.17
C ILE A 5 17.33 -60.41 -17.46
N THR A 6 18.05 -59.72 -16.54
CA THR A 6 18.98 -60.22 -15.46
C THR A 6 19.53 -58.96 -14.69
N ARG A 7 19.49 -58.78 -13.34
CA ARG A 7 20.46 -59.14 -12.24
C ARG A 7 21.94 -58.71 -12.52
N PHE A 8 22.85 -58.28 -11.63
CA PHE A 8 23.01 -57.93 -10.18
C PHE A 8 24.52 -57.55 -9.96
N LEU A 9 24.87 -56.90 -8.82
CA LEU A 9 26.15 -56.90 -8.04
C LEU A 9 27.38 -56.11 -8.56
N PHE A 10 27.86 -55.06 -7.84
CA PHE A 10 28.78 -54.99 -6.66
C PHE A 10 30.28 -55.02 -7.05
N PHE A 11 31.08 -54.03 -6.61
CA PHE A 11 32.39 -54.28 -5.97
C PHE A 11 33.00 -53.01 -5.30
N SER A 12 33.57 -53.26 -4.12
CA SER A 12 34.26 -52.36 -3.19
C SER A 12 35.73 -52.15 -3.57
N GLY A 13 36.34 -51.05 -3.14
CA GLY A 13 37.81 -50.91 -3.14
C GLY A 13 38.32 -49.60 -2.54
N ILE A 14 38.61 -49.60 -1.24
CA ILE A 14 39.44 -48.61 -0.55
C ILE A 14 40.91 -48.94 -0.83
N LEU A 15 41.74 -47.93 -1.14
CA LEU A 15 43.19 -48.04 -1.05
C LEU A 15 43.79 -46.73 -0.52
N ILE A 16 44.42 -46.82 0.64
CA ILE A 16 45.21 -45.77 1.28
C ILE A 16 46.68 -46.02 0.95
N PHE A 17 47.41 -44.99 0.50
CA PHE A 17 48.87 -44.95 0.56
C PHE A 17 49.32 -43.59 1.10
N LEU A 18 50.01 -43.64 2.25
CA LEU A 18 50.78 -42.55 2.84
C LEU A 18 52.22 -42.66 2.33
N PHE A 19 52.79 -41.56 1.84
CA PHE A 19 54.23 -41.34 1.87
C PHE A 19 54.52 -39.87 2.20
N THR A 20 55.29 -39.68 3.26
CA THR A 20 55.94 -38.43 3.66
C THR A 20 57.25 -38.23 2.88
N SER A 21 57.61 -37.00 2.50
CA SER A 21 58.87 -36.33 2.91
C SER A 21 59.36 -35.24 1.92
N CYS A 22 59.86 -34.18 2.55
CA CYS A 22 60.87 -33.18 2.15
C CYS A 22 60.67 -32.22 0.97
N SER A 23 60.62 -30.94 1.38
CA SER A 23 60.77 -29.72 0.60
C SER A 23 62.22 -29.49 0.14
N PRO A 24 62.41 -28.82 -1.02
CA PRO A 24 63.35 -27.71 -1.07
C PRO A 24 62.72 -26.44 -1.68
N LYS A 25 63.04 -25.29 -1.08
CA LYS A 25 62.69 -23.95 -1.57
C LYS A 25 63.30 -23.68 -2.95
N LYS A 26 62.49 -23.15 -3.87
CA LYS A 26 62.94 -22.32 -5.00
C LYS A 26 61.90 -21.25 -5.33
N GLU A 27 62.31 -20.01 -5.06
CA GLU A 27 62.08 -18.76 -5.79
C GLU A 27 60.85 -18.61 -6.70
N SER A 28 60.01 -17.65 -6.29
CA SER A 28 59.20 -16.70 -7.08
C SER A 28 58.61 -17.17 -8.42
N ASP A 29 57.31 -17.49 -8.38
CA ASP A 29 56.40 -16.97 -9.39
C ASP A 29 55.13 -16.50 -8.69
N MET A 30 54.94 -15.17 -8.72
CA MET A 30 53.75 -14.49 -8.22
C MET A 30 52.60 -14.80 -9.18
N THR A 31 51.98 -15.96 -8.98
CA THR A 31 50.66 -16.25 -9.54
C THR A 31 49.64 -15.64 -8.59
N TRP A 32 49.05 -14.52 -9.03
CA TRP A 32 47.83 -14.01 -8.45
C TRP A 32 46.74 -15.05 -8.66
N SER A 33 46.56 -15.92 -7.67
CA SER A 33 45.29 -16.61 -7.51
C SER A 33 44.30 -15.52 -7.09
N ASN A 34 43.48 -15.09 -8.05
CA ASN A 34 42.19 -14.48 -7.75
C ASN A 34 41.34 -15.57 -7.09
N ASP A 35 41.63 -15.86 -5.83
CA ASP A 35 40.62 -16.37 -4.92
C ASP A 35 39.76 -15.15 -4.57
N SER A 36 38.91 -14.75 -5.52
CA SER A 36 37.69 -14.04 -5.17
C SER A 36 36.84 -15.05 -4.41
N THR A 37 37.17 -15.25 -3.13
CA THR A 37 36.11 -15.40 -2.14
C THR A 37 35.25 -14.16 -2.29
N GLU A 38 34.26 -14.24 -3.18
CA GLU A 38 33.03 -13.48 -3.04
C GLU A 38 32.60 -13.75 -1.61
N SER A 39 32.87 -12.79 -0.72
CA SER A 39 32.13 -12.69 0.51
C SER A 39 30.70 -12.47 0.07
N ASN A 40 29.97 -13.57 -0.03
CA ASN A 40 28.53 -13.58 0.01
C ASN A 40 28.20 -13.12 1.44
N GLU A 41 28.32 -11.81 1.66
CA GLU A 41 27.80 -11.12 2.84
C GLU A 41 26.30 -11.31 2.76
N GLY A 42 25.85 -12.47 3.24
CA GLY A 42 24.45 -12.84 3.28
C GLY A 42 23.77 -11.87 4.21
N TYR A 43 23.15 -10.85 3.64
CA TYR A 43 22.17 -10.06 4.35
C TYR A 43 21.12 -11.02 4.94
N PRO A 44 20.66 -10.77 6.17
CA PRO A 44 19.62 -11.61 6.76
C PRO A 44 18.35 -11.57 5.89
N ASP A 45 17.77 -12.73 5.63
CA ASP A 45 16.49 -12.82 4.93
C ASP A 45 15.38 -12.17 5.76
N ILE A 46 14.54 -11.36 5.11
CA ILE A 46 13.31 -10.85 5.70
C ILE A 46 12.17 -11.83 5.38
N VAL A 47 11.51 -12.36 6.41
CA VAL A 47 10.35 -13.24 6.28
C VAL A 47 9.07 -12.49 6.63
N VAL A 48 8.17 -12.35 5.66
CA VAL A 48 6.84 -11.75 5.85
C VAL A 48 5.82 -12.86 6.11
N ASN A 49 5.34 -12.95 7.35
CA ASN A 49 4.43 -14.03 7.79
C ASN A 49 2.94 -13.68 7.65
N SER A 50 2.60 -12.40 7.39
CA SER A 50 1.23 -11.93 7.28
C SER A 50 1.15 -10.71 6.36
N PRO A 51 -0.06 -10.33 5.90
CA PRO A 51 -0.29 -9.02 5.31
C PRO A 51 0.20 -7.89 6.24
N ILE A 52 0.66 -6.79 5.65
CA ILE A 52 1.13 -5.61 6.39
C ILE A 52 -0.06 -4.68 6.59
N THR A 53 -0.39 -4.34 7.83
CA THR A 53 -1.49 -3.42 8.15
C THR A 53 -0.95 -2.00 8.26
N LEU A 54 -1.44 -1.07 7.44
CA LEU A 54 -1.03 0.35 7.47
C LEU A 54 -2.06 1.26 8.13
N SER A 55 -3.30 0.79 8.26
CA SER A 55 -4.34 1.50 8.99
C SER A 55 -5.19 0.49 9.76
N ASN A 56 -5.52 0.77 11.02
CA ASN A 56 -6.31 -0.10 11.89
C ASN A 56 -7.21 0.75 12.80
N ASN A 57 -8.43 1.00 12.34
CA ASN A 57 -9.32 2.00 12.91
C ASN A 57 -10.41 1.32 13.74
N ASP A 58 -10.57 1.70 15.01
CA ASP A 58 -11.68 1.27 15.85
C ASP A 58 -12.97 2.03 15.45
N LEU A 59 -14.02 1.27 15.12
CA LEU A 59 -15.29 1.83 14.67
C LEU A 59 -16.28 2.10 15.82
N PHE A 60 -15.94 1.79 17.08
CA PHE A 60 -16.89 1.90 18.18
C PHE A 60 -17.43 3.33 18.36
N ASN A 61 -16.57 4.34 18.25
CA ASN A 61 -16.99 5.74 18.36
C ASN A 61 -17.77 6.25 17.13
N ILE A 62 -17.87 5.46 16.07
CA ILE A 62 -18.47 5.84 14.79
C ILE A 62 -19.82 5.14 14.62
N ASN A 63 -19.89 3.83 14.82
CA ASN A 63 -21.12 3.04 14.65
C ASN A 63 -21.57 2.29 15.92
N GLY A 64 -20.89 2.46 17.06
CA GLY A 64 -21.23 1.80 18.31
C GLY A 64 -20.90 0.30 18.38
N LYS A 65 -20.23 -0.27 17.37
CA LYS A 65 -19.83 -1.67 17.31
C LYS A 65 -18.33 -1.82 17.55
N HIS A 66 -17.94 -2.82 18.34
CA HIS A 66 -16.53 -3.19 18.49
C HIS A 66 -16.04 -3.93 17.25
N GLN A 67 -15.60 -3.16 16.26
CA GLN A 67 -15.13 -3.63 14.96
C GLN A 67 -13.96 -2.78 14.50
N TYR A 68 -13.13 -3.32 13.63
CA TYR A 68 -11.98 -2.64 13.07
C TYR A 68 -12.05 -2.56 11.55
N LEU A 69 -11.85 -1.36 11.00
CA LEU A 69 -11.60 -1.17 9.57
C LEU A 69 -10.09 -1.08 9.33
N ARG A 70 -9.56 -2.02 8.55
CA ARG A 70 -8.12 -2.17 8.32
C ARG A 70 -7.76 -2.03 6.86
N LEU A 71 -6.71 -1.27 6.58
CA LEU A 71 -6.06 -1.25 5.26
C LEU A 71 -4.83 -2.16 5.31
N LYS A 72 -4.81 -3.22 4.50
CA LYS A 72 -3.78 -4.27 4.53
C LYS A 72 -3.14 -4.47 3.16
N MET A 73 -1.82 -4.36 3.09
CA MET A 73 -1.05 -4.75 1.92
C MET A 73 -0.96 -6.28 1.88
N VAL A 74 -1.45 -6.87 0.79
CA VAL A 74 -1.48 -8.34 0.62
C VAL A 74 -0.47 -8.83 -0.41
N LYS A 75 0.02 -7.94 -1.27
CA LYS A 75 1.01 -8.24 -2.30
C LYS A 75 1.76 -6.97 -2.66
N GLY A 76 3.08 -6.99 -2.72
CA GLY A 76 3.84 -5.79 -3.03
C GLY A 76 5.30 -5.92 -2.63
N LYS A 77 5.96 -4.77 -2.49
CA LYS A 77 7.33 -4.64 -2.00
C LYS A 77 7.38 -3.63 -0.86
N TYR A 78 8.23 -3.95 0.11
CA TYR A 78 8.74 -3.00 1.08
C TYR A 78 10.14 -2.60 0.65
N TYR A 79 10.45 -1.31 0.67
CA TYR A 79 11.80 -0.81 0.42
C TYR A 79 12.00 0.56 1.06
N GLU A 80 13.26 1.00 1.15
CA GLU A 80 13.61 2.33 1.65
C GLU A 80 14.22 3.16 0.52
N ASN A 81 13.82 4.42 0.44
CA ASN A 81 14.39 5.39 -0.48
C ASN A 81 14.80 6.64 0.29
N TRP A 82 16.10 6.85 0.47
CA TRP A 82 16.61 8.02 1.18
C TRP A 82 17.00 9.17 0.25
N ASN A 83 16.65 9.08 -1.03
CA ASN A 83 16.82 10.20 -1.96
C ASN A 83 15.74 11.26 -1.68
N PRO A 84 16.10 12.55 -1.64
CA PRO A 84 15.14 13.63 -1.45
C PRO A 84 14.02 13.60 -2.49
N GLY A 85 12.76 13.60 -2.01
CA GLY A 85 11.57 13.57 -2.85
C GLY A 85 10.31 13.20 -2.06
N ALA A 86 9.16 13.17 -2.74
CA ALA A 86 7.87 12.83 -2.12
C ALA A 86 7.83 11.41 -1.54
N TYR A 87 8.57 10.49 -2.17
CA TYR A 87 8.71 9.10 -1.72
C TYR A 87 10.03 8.88 -0.97
N MET A 88 10.45 9.84 -0.15
CA MET A 88 11.58 9.63 0.76
C MET A 88 11.11 8.88 2.01
N GLY A 89 11.88 7.89 2.45
CA GLY A 89 11.61 7.07 3.64
C GLY A 89 11.29 5.61 3.32
N THR A 90 10.61 4.96 4.26
CA THR A 90 10.07 3.60 4.11
C THR A 90 8.88 3.63 3.17
N LEU A 91 8.78 2.66 2.26
CA LEU A 91 7.72 2.60 1.26
C LEU A 91 7.11 1.20 1.22
N TRP A 92 5.78 1.17 1.23
CA TRP A 92 4.96 0.00 0.95
C TRP A 92 4.22 0.25 -0.37
N GLU A 93 4.67 -0.41 -1.43
CA GLU A 93 4.09 -0.32 -2.77
C GLU A 93 3.45 -1.65 -3.14
N GLY A 94 2.16 -1.64 -3.49
CA GLY A 94 1.48 -2.85 -3.90
C GLY A 94 -0.04 -2.79 -3.92
N TYR A 95 -0.64 -3.96 -3.73
CA TYR A 95 -2.07 -4.20 -3.75
C TYR A 95 -2.59 -4.32 -2.33
N PHE A 96 -3.70 -3.63 -2.07
CA PHE A 96 -4.28 -3.48 -0.75
C PHE A 96 -5.72 -3.98 -0.73
N ILE A 97 -6.13 -4.46 0.44
CA ILE A 97 -7.52 -4.75 0.77
C ILE A 97 -7.97 -3.86 1.92
N ILE A 98 -9.27 -3.58 1.95
CA ILE A 98 -9.96 -3.17 3.17
C ILE A 98 -10.55 -4.41 3.83
N GLU A 99 -10.19 -4.65 5.09
CA GLU A 99 -10.75 -5.69 5.94
C GLU A 99 -11.63 -5.05 7.02
N LEU A 100 -12.88 -5.48 7.11
CA LEU A 100 -13.69 -5.28 8.31
C LEU A 100 -13.50 -6.51 9.20
N ALA A 101 -13.07 -6.31 10.44
CA ALA A 101 -12.86 -7.38 11.41
C ALA A 101 -13.67 -7.15 12.70
N ASP A 102 -14.00 -8.22 13.40
CA ASP A 102 -14.55 -8.14 14.76
C ASP A 102 -13.45 -7.84 15.79
N ASP A 103 -13.86 -7.69 17.05
CA ASP A 103 -13.01 -7.43 18.21
C ASP A 103 -12.07 -8.59 18.58
N HIS A 104 -12.35 -9.80 18.09
CA HIS A 104 -11.50 -10.98 18.23
C HIS A 104 -10.49 -11.10 17.08
N GLY A 105 -10.55 -10.20 16.09
CA GLY A 105 -9.70 -10.19 14.91
C GLY A 105 -10.17 -11.14 13.80
N ASN A 106 -11.36 -11.73 13.90
CA ASN A 106 -11.93 -12.50 12.80
C ASN A 106 -12.40 -11.55 11.69
N THR A 107 -12.10 -11.93 10.45
CA THR A 107 -12.56 -11.20 9.28
C THR A 107 -14.08 -11.34 9.12
N ILE A 108 -14.77 -10.21 9.05
CA ILE A 108 -16.21 -10.11 8.72
C ILE A 108 -16.37 -9.96 7.21
N ALA A 109 -15.63 -9.04 6.61
CA ALA A 109 -15.70 -8.75 5.17
C ALA A 109 -14.34 -8.28 4.64
N VAL A 110 -14.11 -8.48 3.34
CA VAL A 110 -12.90 -8.04 2.63
C VAL A 110 -13.31 -7.40 1.31
N THR A 111 -12.75 -6.23 1.03
CA THR A 111 -12.88 -5.54 -0.26
C THR A 111 -11.51 -5.36 -0.88
N ASP A 112 -11.35 -5.79 -2.12
CA ASP A 112 -10.13 -5.63 -2.92
C ASP A 112 -10.11 -4.24 -3.58
N LEU A 113 -9.11 -3.42 -3.26
CA LEU A 113 -8.98 -2.06 -3.79
C LEU A 113 -8.41 -2.02 -5.21
N SER A 114 -7.85 -3.11 -5.74
CA SER A 114 -7.35 -3.15 -7.12
C SER A 114 -8.46 -2.96 -8.18
N LYS A 115 -9.73 -3.06 -7.77
CA LYS A 115 -10.88 -2.73 -8.63
C LYS A 115 -11.14 -1.23 -8.74
N SER A 116 -10.70 -0.46 -7.75
CA SER A 116 -10.86 1.00 -7.70
C SER A 116 -9.59 1.73 -8.12
N PHE A 117 -8.42 1.10 -8.01
CA PHE A 117 -7.14 1.69 -8.40
C PHE A 117 -6.47 0.85 -9.47
N GLU A 118 -6.17 1.46 -10.62
CA GLU A 118 -5.50 0.80 -11.76
C GLU A 118 -4.02 0.53 -11.47
N GLU A 119 -3.39 1.42 -10.70
CA GLU A 119 -1.97 1.35 -10.34
C GLU A 119 -1.77 0.83 -8.91
N PRO A 120 -0.62 0.21 -8.61
CA PRO A 120 -0.24 -0.13 -7.23
C PRO A 120 -0.24 1.11 -6.32
N LEU A 121 -0.80 0.97 -5.13
CA LEU A 121 -0.81 2.04 -4.14
C LEU A 121 0.55 2.11 -3.44
N ILE A 122 0.97 3.32 -3.09
CA ILE A 122 2.20 3.61 -2.36
C ILE A 122 1.84 4.36 -1.08
N PHE A 123 2.33 3.85 0.03
CA PHE A 123 2.25 4.51 1.33
C PHE A 123 3.64 4.57 1.95
N ASN A 124 3.96 5.66 2.64
CA ASN A 124 5.24 5.84 3.32
C ASN A 124 5.13 5.86 4.86
N SER A 125 3.92 5.74 5.38
CA SER A 125 3.63 5.75 6.81
C SER A 125 2.30 5.07 7.12
N PRO A 126 2.14 4.48 8.31
CA PRO A 126 0.82 4.14 8.84
C PRO A 126 -0.03 5.40 9.05
N PHE A 127 -1.35 5.27 8.95
CA PHE A 127 -2.28 6.39 9.09
C PHE A 127 -3.64 5.95 9.65
N GLU A 128 -4.39 6.90 10.20
CA GLU A 128 -5.79 6.73 10.58
C GLU A 128 -6.69 7.18 9.43
N ILE A 129 -7.71 6.40 9.13
CA ILE A 129 -8.77 6.75 8.19
C ILE A 129 -9.71 7.75 8.88
N GLN A 130 -10.09 8.79 8.15
CA GLN A 130 -11.00 9.81 8.66
C GLN A 130 -12.41 9.59 8.10
N PHE A 131 -13.40 9.60 9.00
CA PHE A 131 -14.76 9.16 8.72
C PHE A 131 -15.79 10.30 8.83
N ASP A 132 -16.82 10.24 8.00
CA ASP A 132 -18.07 11.01 8.09
C ASP A 132 -19.18 10.30 7.28
N ASP A 133 -20.36 10.90 7.14
CA ASP A 133 -21.42 10.47 6.22
C ASP A 133 -21.72 11.64 5.28
N TYR A 134 -21.24 11.59 4.03
CA TYR A 134 -21.28 12.72 3.10
C TYR A 134 -22.53 12.75 2.22
N ASN A 135 -23.23 11.62 2.09
CA ASN A 135 -24.48 11.52 1.31
C ASN A 135 -25.73 11.35 2.19
N ASN A 136 -25.56 11.31 3.51
CA ASN A 136 -26.60 11.17 4.53
C ASN A 136 -27.43 9.87 4.37
N ASP A 137 -26.79 8.78 3.94
CA ASP A 137 -27.43 7.46 3.81
C ASP A 137 -27.29 6.59 5.08
N GLY A 138 -26.51 7.06 6.05
CA GLY A 138 -26.24 6.39 7.32
C GLY A 138 -25.14 5.33 7.27
N ASP A 139 -24.52 5.10 6.11
CA ASP A 139 -23.28 4.35 5.98
C ASP A 139 -22.07 5.26 6.25
N ILE A 140 -20.92 4.65 6.58
CA ILE A 140 -19.72 5.42 6.93
C ILE A 140 -18.90 5.66 5.67
N ASP A 141 -18.62 6.91 5.38
CA ASP A 141 -17.78 7.32 4.26
C ASP A 141 -16.37 7.70 4.70
N PHE A 142 -15.41 7.47 3.81
CA PHE A 142 -14.01 7.79 4.04
C PHE A 142 -13.23 7.93 2.73
N THR A 143 -12.07 8.58 2.81
CA THR A 143 -11.19 8.78 1.66
C THR A 143 -9.92 7.93 1.76
N ILE A 144 -9.40 7.52 0.61
CA ILE A 144 -8.04 6.96 0.47
C ILE A 144 -7.30 7.81 -0.57
N GLY A 145 -6.19 8.38 -0.13
CA GLY A 145 -5.37 9.31 -0.90
C GLY A 145 -4.11 8.67 -1.46
N GLN A 146 -3.65 9.16 -2.60
CA GLN A 146 -2.34 8.90 -3.18
C GLN A 146 -1.65 10.21 -3.54
N TYR A 147 -0.36 10.30 -3.24
CA TYR A 147 0.42 11.49 -3.57
C TYR A 147 0.32 11.78 -5.07
N ALA A 148 -0.09 13.00 -5.42
CA ALA A 148 -0.20 13.44 -6.80
C ALA A 148 0.93 14.42 -7.15
N THR A 149 1.03 15.51 -6.40
CA THR A 149 2.07 16.54 -6.59
C THR A 149 2.45 17.18 -5.26
N SER A 150 3.47 18.05 -5.25
CA SER A 150 3.82 18.85 -4.08
C SER A 150 2.69 19.78 -3.61
N ASN A 151 1.67 19.99 -4.46
CA ASN A 151 0.55 20.89 -4.18
C ASN A 151 -0.71 20.14 -3.73
N GLY A 152 -0.69 18.81 -3.63
CA GLY A 152 -1.85 18.07 -3.18
C GLY A 152 -1.83 16.58 -3.48
N THR A 153 -2.88 15.93 -2.99
CA THR A 153 -3.08 14.48 -3.02
C THR A 153 -4.37 14.18 -3.79
N ASP A 154 -4.37 13.10 -4.57
CA ASP A 154 -5.55 12.59 -5.24
C ASP A 154 -6.28 11.59 -4.33
N TYR A 155 -7.54 11.87 -4.03
CA TYR A 155 -8.38 11.02 -3.18
C TYR A 155 -9.49 10.33 -3.96
N LYS A 156 -9.76 9.07 -3.63
CA LYS A 156 -11.03 8.41 -3.93
C LYS A 156 -11.91 8.38 -2.68
N LEU A 157 -13.22 8.50 -2.88
CA LEU A 157 -14.22 8.46 -1.81
C LEU A 157 -14.87 7.08 -1.77
N PHE A 158 -15.01 6.52 -0.58
CA PHE A 158 -15.56 5.20 -0.34
C PHE A 158 -16.62 5.25 0.74
N THR A 159 -17.49 4.24 0.74
CA THR A 159 -18.50 4.00 1.76
C THR A 159 -18.41 2.56 2.27
N LEU A 160 -18.56 2.38 3.58
CA LEU A 160 -18.64 1.09 4.26
C LEU A 160 -20.10 0.73 4.46
N ARG A 161 -20.60 -0.21 3.64
CA ARG A 161 -21.96 -0.70 3.70
C ARG A 161 -22.19 -1.56 4.94
N LYS A 162 -23.46 -1.72 5.33
CA LYS A 162 -23.89 -2.51 6.50
C LYS A 162 -23.38 -3.96 6.52
N GLU A 163 -23.21 -4.58 5.35
CA GLU A 163 -22.69 -5.95 5.21
C GLU A 163 -21.15 -6.01 5.27
N GLY A 164 -20.48 -4.86 5.35
CA GLY A 164 -19.04 -4.71 5.47
C GLY A 164 -18.29 -4.60 4.14
N ASN A 165 -19.00 -4.68 3.01
CA ASN A 165 -18.42 -4.36 1.71
C ASN A 165 -18.16 -2.87 1.61
N VAL A 166 -17.04 -2.54 0.96
CA VAL A 166 -16.66 -1.17 0.65
C VAL A 166 -16.94 -0.91 -0.82
N GLU A 167 -17.53 0.24 -1.11
CA GLU A 167 -17.86 0.68 -2.46
C GLU A 167 -17.30 2.08 -2.69
N GLU A 168 -16.92 2.38 -3.92
CA GLU A 168 -16.52 3.73 -4.31
C GLU A 168 -17.78 4.59 -4.48
N LEU A 169 -17.80 5.76 -3.82
CA LEU A 169 -18.81 6.78 -4.05
C LEU A 169 -18.36 7.62 -5.24
N VAL A 170 -19.04 7.42 -6.37
CA VAL A 170 -18.70 8.05 -7.64
C VAL A 170 -18.90 9.57 -7.56
N ILE A 171 -18.00 10.29 -8.21
CA ILE A 171 -18.07 11.74 -8.38
C ILE A 171 -18.07 12.01 -9.87
N ARG A 172 -19.20 12.51 -10.38
CA ARG A 172 -19.42 12.72 -11.81
C ARG A 172 -18.31 13.59 -12.40
N ASP A 173 -17.70 13.12 -13.49
CA ASP A 173 -16.59 13.78 -14.20
C ASP A 173 -15.25 13.88 -13.43
N TYR A 174 -15.16 13.29 -12.23
CA TYR A 174 -13.97 13.32 -11.38
C TYR A 174 -13.56 11.90 -10.93
N PRO A 175 -12.63 11.23 -11.62
CA PRO A 175 -12.14 9.91 -11.18
C PRO A 175 -11.41 9.96 -9.84
N THR A 176 -10.87 11.12 -9.48
CA THR A 176 -10.26 11.42 -8.17
C THR A 176 -10.56 12.87 -7.77
N LEU A 177 -10.45 13.16 -6.47
CA LEU A 177 -10.45 14.50 -5.90
C LEU A 177 -9.03 14.95 -5.61
N PHE A 178 -8.50 15.87 -6.41
CA PHE A 178 -7.24 16.55 -6.09
C PHE A 178 -7.45 17.60 -4.99
N ILE A 179 -6.84 17.42 -3.82
CA ILE A 179 -7.02 18.30 -2.65
C ILE A 179 -5.67 18.85 -2.18
N SER A 180 -5.60 20.16 -1.98
CA SER A 180 -4.41 20.85 -1.46
C SER A 180 -4.48 21.12 0.05
N ASP A 181 -5.68 21.41 0.58
CA ASP A 181 -5.92 21.65 2.01
C ASP A 181 -6.39 20.35 2.69
N GLU A 182 -5.45 19.45 2.96
CA GLU A 182 -5.72 18.13 3.53
C GLU A 182 -5.58 18.08 5.07
N SER A 183 -6.48 17.36 5.75
CA SER A 183 -6.39 17.11 7.20
C SER A 183 -5.53 15.89 7.56
N GLY A 184 -5.11 15.12 6.55
CA GLY A 184 -4.26 13.95 6.66
C GLY A 184 -3.82 13.52 5.27
N HIS A 185 -2.67 12.84 5.17
CA HIS A 185 -2.00 12.63 3.88
C HIS A 185 -2.60 11.51 3.03
N TYR A 186 -3.03 10.41 3.66
CA TYR A 186 -3.60 9.23 2.98
C TYR A 186 -5.09 9.03 3.25
N SER A 187 -5.65 9.85 4.13
CA SER A 187 -7.08 9.99 4.36
C SER A 187 -7.33 11.39 4.88
N THR A 188 -8.28 12.08 4.27
CA THR A 188 -8.68 13.44 4.61
C THR A 188 -10.17 13.48 4.89
N LYS A 189 -10.56 14.29 5.88
CA LYS A 189 -11.95 14.56 6.22
C LYS A 189 -12.44 15.72 5.37
N LEU A 190 -13.43 15.46 4.54
CA LEU A 190 -14.01 16.49 3.68
C LEU A 190 -14.87 17.43 4.52
N LYS A 191 -14.77 18.73 4.25
CA LYS A 191 -15.56 19.74 4.97
C LYS A 191 -16.99 19.72 4.41
N LYS A 192 -17.98 19.30 5.21
CA LYS A 192 -19.39 19.34 4.82
C LYS A 192 -19.86 20.78 4.60
N ALA A 193 -20.61 21.01 3.52
CA ALA A 193 -21.32 22.28 3.29
C ALA A 193 -22.76 22.22 3.82
N ASP A 194 -23.40 21.06 3.70
CA ASP A 194 -24.64 20.66 4.36
C ASP A 194 -24.66 19.13 4.57
N ASP A 195 -25.81 18.55 4.89
CA ASP A 195 -25.92 17.12 5.19
C ASP A 195 -25.56 16.21 4.01
N ILE A 196 -25.73 16.67 2.76
CA ILE A 196 -25.55 15.87 1.54
C ILE A 196 -24.56 16.50 0.55
N SER A 197 -23.68 17.37 1.06
CA SER A 197 -22.68 18.04 0.25
C SER A 197 -21.39 18.29 1.01
N PHE A 198 -20.29 18.30 0.28
CA PHE A 198 -18.97 18.58 0.80
C PHE A 198 -18.19 19.54 -0.10
N LYS A 199 -17.13 20.09 0.47
CA LYS A 199 -16.21 21.03 -0.17
C LYS A 199 -14.88 20.37 -0.45
N ARG A 200 -14.26 20.79 -1.55
CA ARG A 200 -12.87 20.51 -1.87
C ARG A 200 -12.14 21.81 -2.15
N GLN A 201 -10.98 21.99 -1.54
CA GLN A 201 -10.08 23.11 -1.84
C GLN A 201 -8.80 22.63 -2.52
N TYR A 202 -8.41 23.31 -3.59
CA TYR A 202 -7.16 23.02 -4.30
C TYR A 202 -6.55 24.27 -4.92
N TYR A 203 -5.24 24.24 -5.17
CA TYR A 203 -4.55 25.28 -5.93
C TYR A 203 -4.56 24.96 -7.43
N ASP A 204 -5.15 25.83 -8.24
CA ASP A 204 -5.13 25.75 -9.69
C ASP A 204 -3.90 26.48 -10.24
N ASN A 205 -2.89 25.71 -10.64
CA ASN A 205 -1.65 26.23 -11.23
C ASN A 205 -1.87 27.00 -12.54
N SER A 206 -2.94 26.72 -13.29
CA SER A 206 -3.21 27.39 -14.58
C SER A 206 -3.70 28.83 -14.39
N THR A 207 -4.38 29.10 -13.28
CA THR A 207 -4.93 30.41 -12.95
C THR A 207 -4.19 31.10 -11.81
N GLY A 208 -3.33 30.37 -11.08
CA GLY A 208 -2.57 30.86 -9.94
C GLY A 208 -3.45 31.15 -8.71
N LYS A 209 -4.54 30.40 -8.54
CA LYS A 209 -5.60 30.69 -7.57
C LYS A 209 -5.97 29.48 -6.73
N HIS A 210 -6.41 29.74 -5.51
CA HIS A 210 -7.10 28.74 -4.69
C HIS A 210 -8.56 28.67 -5.10
N ILE A 211 -9.02 27.45 -5.41
CA ILE A 211 -10.39 27.16 -5.83
C ILE A 211 -11.05 26.31 -4.75
N GLU A 212 -12.31 26.62 -4.43
CA GLU A 212 -13.20 25.78 -3.64
C GLU A 212 -14.36 25.32 -4.54
N ASP A 213 -14.50 24.00 -4.65
CA ASP A 213 -15.63 23.36 -5.32
C ASP A 213 -16.59 22.80 -4.27
N ILE A 214 -17.89 22.84 -4.56
CA ILE A 214 -18.93 22.17 -3.77
C ILE A 214 -19.50 21.01 -4.60
N PHE A 215 -19.54 19.83 -3.99
CA PHE A 215 -20.13 18.63 -4.54
C PHE A 215 -21.37 18.27 -3.75
N ARG A 216 -22.45 17.92 -4.44
CA ARG A 216 -23.73 17.52 -3.83
C ARG A 216 -24.16 16.16 -4.33
N TRP A 217 -24.65 15.33 -3.44
CA TRP A 217 -25.27 14.05 -3.79
C TRP A 217 -26.57 14.27 -4.57
N ASP A 218 -26.73 13.61 -5.72
CA ASP A 218 -27.94 13.70 -6.55
C ASP A 218 -28.89 12.50 -6.41
N GLY A 219 -28.51 11.52 -5.60
CA GLY A 219 -29.21 10.25 -5.42
C GLY A 219 -28.45 9.04 -5.97
N GLU A 220 -27.47 9.26 -6.84
CA GLU A 220 -26.65 8.21 -7.46
C GLU A 220 -25.15 8.50 -7.35
N GLU A 221 -24.75 9.76 -7.52
CA GLU A 221 -23.36 10.19 -7.46
C GLU A 221 -23.22 11.62 -6.93
N PHE A 222 -22.00 12.01 -6.58
CA PHE A 222 -21.71 13.41 -6.27
C PHE A 222 -21.49 14.21 -7.54
N VAL A 223 -22.14 15.37 -7.62
CA VAL A 223 -22.04 16.27 -8.77
C VAL A 223 -21.53 17.61 -8.28
N LYS A 224 -20.57 18.20 -9.01
CA LYS A 224 -20.13 19.56 -8.73
C LYS A 224 -21.26 20.55 -9.02
N VAL A 225 -21.66 21.33 -8.02
CA VAL A 225 -22.75 22.31 -8.12
C VAL A 225 -22.25 23.75 -8.09
N GLU A 226 -21.12 24.01 -7.43
CA GLU A 226 -20.53 25.34 -7.31
C GLU A 226 -19.01 25.27 -7.41
N SER A 227 -18.40 26.38 -7.84
CA SER A 227 -16.95 26.57 -7.89
C SER A 227 -16.63 28.05 -7.71
N TYR A 228 -15.73 28.39 -6.80
CA TYR A 228 -15.34 29.77 -6.53
C TYR A 228 -13.87 29.90 -6.18
N GLU A 229 -13.32 31.07 -6.49
CA GLU A 229 -12.00 31.49 -6.01
C GLU A 229 -12.08 31.80 -4.50
N VAL A 230 -11.23 31.14 -3.72
CA VAL A 230 -11.02 31.45 -2.31
C VAL A 230 -10.14 32.68 -2.25
N LYS A 231 -10.71 33.83 -1.89
CA LYS A 231 -9.93 35.02 -1.58
C LYS A 231 -9.35 34.84 -0.18
N ASP A 232 -8.03 34.97 -0.06
CA ASP A 232 -7.35 34.97 1.23
C ASP A 232 -8.06 35.94 2.18
N ARG A 233 -8.53 35.43 3.32
CA ARG A 233 -8.92 36.29 4.44
C ARG A 233 -7.60 36.83 5.02
N MET A 234 -7.18 38.00 4.54
CA MET A 234 -6.19 38.83 5.23
C MET A 234 -6.66 39.13 6.65
#